data_AF-A0A6J1X4G3-F1
#
_entry.id   AF-A0A6J1X4G3-F1
#
_cell.length_a   1.000
_cell.length_b   1.000
_cell.length_c   1.000
_cell.angle_alpha   90.00
_cell.angle_beta   90.00
_cell.angle_gamma   90.00
#
_symmetry.space_group_name_H-M   'P 1'
#
loop_
_entity.id
_entity.type
_entity.pdbx_description
1 polymer ?
#
loop_
_entity_poly.entity_id
_entity_poly.type
_entity_poly.pdbx_seq_one_letter_code
_entity_poly.pdbx_strand_id
1 'polypeptide(L)'
;FRPIMTEYGECYVFNSRLTGNDSVLTVNRRRQPSLLLSVKQKIGIRVHSPDDMVFAGMENVLGQPVAIPFVSDYEIILKAEETLSDQSVSSMSRPPRTCLYEHERPSFAHHWTFMKYTYDNCRFYCRALAQVEFCNCTHHFMPRLGETFI
;
A
#
# COMPACT_ATOMS: atom_id res chain seq x y z
N PHE A 1 13.29 -7.03 6.39
CA PHE A 1 12.54 -6.73 5.17
C PHE A 1 12.04 -8.03 4.55
N ARG A 2 10.90 -8.00 3.85
CA ARG A 2 10.32 -9.14 3.12
C ARG A 2 10.00 -8.71 1.67
N PRO A 3 10.12 -9.62 0.69
CA PRO A 3 9.80 -9.29 -0.70
C PRO A 3 8.29 -9.13 -0.88
N ILE A 4 7.89 -8.16 -1.71
CA ILE A 4 6.52 -7.93 -2.18
C ILE A 4 6.54 -7.57 -3.66
N MET A 5 5.55 -8.03 -4.42
CA MET A 5 5.39 -7.66 -5.83
C MET A 5 4.60 -6.35 -5.94
N THR A 6 5.14 -5.39 -6.70
CA THR A 6 4.57 -4.05 -6.91
C THR A 6 4.60 -3.64 -8.39
N GLU A 7 4.10 -2.45 -8.72
CA GLU A 7 4.22 -1.86 -10.07
C GLU A 7 5.67 -1.63 -10.53
N TYR A 8 6.61 -1.61 -9.57
CA TYR A 8 8.04 -1.43 -9.82
C TYR A 8 8.81 -2.75 -9.93
N GLY A 9 8.11 -3.89 -9.91
CA GLY A 9 8.69 -5.20 -9.75
C GLY A 9 8.79 -5.63 -8.28
N GLU A 10 9.73 -6.52 -7.99
CA GLU A 10 9.98 -6.98 -6.62
C GLU A 10 10.58 -5.85 -5.77
N CYS A 11 9.88 -5.49 -4.70
CA CYS A 11 10.30 -4.51 -3.70
C CYS A 11 10.45 -5.18 -2.33
N TYR A 12 11.15 -4.52 -1.41
CA TYR A 12 11.40 -5.03 -0.08
C TYR A 12 10.74 -4.14 0.96
N VAL A 13 9.82 -4.70 1.74
CA VAL A 13 9.03 -3.95 2.73
C VAL A 13 9.43 -4.34 4.16
N PHE A 14 9.36 -3.36 5.05
CA PHE A 14 9.46 -3.54 6.50
C PHE A 14 8.14 -3.08 7.13
N ASN A 15 7.70 -3.79 8.16
CA ASN A 15 6.53 -3.41 8.95
C ASN A 15 5.19 -3.33 8.18
N SER A 16 4.94 -4.30 7.29
CA SER A 16 3.71 -4.35 6.47
C SER A 16 2.94 -5.66 6.63
N ARG A 17 1.61 -5.52 6.77
CA ARG A 17 0.65 -6.63 6.86
C ARG A 17 0.42 -7.34 5.53
N LEU A 18 0.85 -6.74 4.42
CA LEU A 18 0.86 -7.37 3.09
C LEU A 18 1.67 -8.66 3.05
N THR A 19 2.61 -8.82 3.98
CA THR A 19 3.52 -9.97 4.06
C THR A 19 2.96 -11.18 4.82
N GLY A 20 1.65 -11.15 5.14
CA GLY A 20 0.95 -12.20 5.89
C GLY A 20 1.24 -12.18 7.40
N ASN A 21 1.97 -11.18 7.90
CA ASN A 21 2.17 -10.97 9.33
C ASN A 21 1.26 -9.85 9.84
N ASP A 22 0.26 -10.19 10.65
CA ASP A 22 -0.65 -9.19 11.23
C ASP A 22 0.00 -8.35 12.34
N SER A 23 1.10 -8.85 12.94
CA SER A 23 1.84 -8.10 13.95
C SER A 23 2.70 -7.02 13.28
N VAL A 24 2.35 -5.76 13.53
CA VAL A 24 3.10 -4.57 13.09
C VAL A 24 3.82 -3.99 14.30
N LEU A 25 5.11 -3.70 14.14
CA LEU A 25 5.92 -2.99 15.12
C LEU A 25 5.38 -1.57 15.31
N THR A 26 5.01 -1.22 16.54
CA THR A 26 4.66 0.16 16.89
C THR A 26 5.92 1.02 16.99
N VAL A 27 6.08 1.92 16.03
CA VAL A 27 7.15 2.92 16.01
C VAL A 27 6.66 4.19 16.70
N ASN A 28 7.44 4.71 17.65
CA ASN A 28 7.11 5.93 18.38
C ASN A 28 8.39 6.62 18.89
N ARG A 29 8.25 7.77 19.57
CA ARG A 29 9.40 8.53 20.08
C ARG A 29 10.32 7.74 21.02
N ARG A 30 9.82 6.69 21.70
CA ARG A 30 10.62 5.80 22.56
C ARG A 30 11.19 4.59 21.81
N ARG A 31 10.54 4.15 20.74
CA ARG A 31 10.94 3.02 19.89
C ARG A 31 11.16 3.50 18.47
N GLN A 32 12.36 4.03 18.22
CA GLN A 32 12.80 4.54 16.93
C GLN A 32 13.68 3.47 16.25
N PRO A 33 13.19 2.77 15.21
CA PRO A 33 13.99 1.78 14.53
C PRO A 33 15.04 2.45 13.64
N SER A 34 16.28 1.98 13.70
CA SER A 34 17.30 2.25 12.68
C SER A 34 17.24 1.14 11.64
N LEU A 35 17.02 1.52 10.39
CA LEU A 35 16.97 0.58 9.27
C LEU A 35 18.31 0.60 8.54
N LEU A 36 19.05 -0.50 8.62
CA LEU A 36 20.31 -0.68 7.89
C LEU A 36 20.03 -1.40 6.57
N LEU A 37 20.46 -0.79 5.47
CA LEU A 37 20.28 -1.29 4.11
C LEU A 37 21.64 -1.37 3.42
N SER A 38 21.90 -2.45 2.69
CA SER A 38 23.07 -2.58 1.82
C SER A 38 22.60 -2.77 0.39
N VAL A 39 22.92 -1.81 -0.48
CA VAL A 39 22.37 -1.73 -1.83
C VAL A 39 23.49 -1.71 -2.88
N LYS A 40 23.26 -2.39 -4.00
CA LYS A 40 24.19 -2.44 -5.15
C LYS A 40 23.92 -1.35 -6.20
N GLN A 41 22.86 -0.57 -6.02
CA GLN A 41 22.47 0.54 -6.87
C GLN A 41 21.69 1.57 -6.06
N LYS A 42 21.49 2.76 -6.63
CA LYS A 42 20.59 3.77 -6.04
C LYS A 42 19.20 3.15 -5.85
N ILE A 43 18.59 3.40 -4.69
CA ILE A 43 17.26 2.90 -4.36
C ILE A 43 16.28 4.04 -4.15
N GLY A 44 15.00 3.78 -4.41
CA GLY A 44 13.90 4.66 -4.00
C GLY A 44 13.30 4.18 -2.68
N ILE A 45 13.12 5.09 -1.71
CA ILE A 45 12.38 4.82 -0.48
C ILE A 45 10.98 5.41 -0.55
N ARG A 46 10.00 4.65 -0.07
CA ARG A 46 8.59 5.08 0.06
C ARG A 46 8.10 4.71 1.45
N VAL A 47 7.26 5.59 2.01
CA VAL A 47 6.59 5.39 3.32
C VAL A 47 5.09 5.29 3.06
N HIS A 48 4.47 4.26 3.61
CA HIS A 48 3.06 3.95 3.40
C HIS A 48 2.43 3.31 4.65
N SER A 49 1.10 3.21 4.70
CA SER A 49 0.40 2.48 5.76
C SER A 49 0.75 0.99 5.73
N PRO A 50 0.76 0.27 6.87
CA PRO A 50 1.05 -1.16 6.90
C PRO A 50 0.15 -2.03 5.99
N ASP A 51 -1.04 -1.56 5.66
CA ASP A 51 -2.05 -2.26 4.85
C ASP A 51 -2.12 -1.79 3.38
N ASP A 52 -1.37 -0.76 3.01
CA ASP A 52 -1.38 -0.20 1.65
C ASP A 52 -0.31 -0.83 0.75
N MET A 53 -0.72 -1.15 -0.49
CA MET A 53 0.19 -1.52 -1.56
C MET A 53 0.76 -0.27 -2.24
N VAL A 54 2.07 -0.30 -2.50
CA VAL A 54 2.77 0.78 -3.18
C VAL A 54 2.63 0.63 -4.70
N PHE A 55 2.22 1.72 -5.36
CA PHE A 55 2.07 1.78 -6.81
C PHE A 55 2.39 3.19 -7.35
N ALA A 56 2.47 3.36 -8.67
CA ALA A 56 2.96 4.60 -9.27
C ALA A 56 2.08 5.83 -9.01
N GLY A 57 0.77 5.64 -8.86
CA GLY A 57 -0.19 6.69 -8.56
C GLY A 57 -0.45 6.92 -7.08
N MET A 58 0.28 6.24 -6.19
CA MET A 58 0.18 6.44 -4.74
C MET A 58 0.87 7.74 -4.34
N GLU A 59 0.21 8.51 -3.47
CA GLU A 59 0.87 9.63 -2.80
C GLU A 59 1.99 9.10 -1.91
N ASN A 60 3.15 9.77 -1.93
CA ASN A 60 4.28 9.39 -1.11
C ASN A 60 4.52 10.51 -0.11
N VAL A 61 4.56 10.16 1.18
CA VAL A 61 4.78 11.10 2.29
C VAL A 61 6.11 11.85 2.15
N LEU A 62 7.09 11.24 1.47
CA LEU A 62 8.38 11.86 1.16
C LEU A 62 8.33 12.77 -0.09
N GLY A 63 7.17 12.95 -0.71
CA GLY A 63 7.01 13.60 -2.00
C GLY A 63 7.49 12.72 -3.15
N GLN A 64 8.52 13.12 -3.88
CA GLN A 64 9.12 12.24 -4.89
C GLN A 64 9.86 11.06 -4.25
N PRO A 65 9.98 9.91 -4.94
CA PRO A 65 10.82 8.82 -4.45
C PRO A 65 12.22 9.35 -4.12
N VAL A 66 12.60 9.26 -2.85
CA VAL A 66 13.93 9.72 -2.43
C VAL A 66 14.94 8.72 -2.95
N ALA A 67 15.72 9.13 -3.95
CA ALA A 67 16.79 8.33 -4.51
C ALA A 67 18.04 8.45 -3.62
N ILE A 68 18.37 7.38 -2.90
CA ILE A 68 19.50 7.36 -1.97
C ILE A 68 20.77 6.89 -2.69
N PRO A 69 21.88 7.65 -2.65
CA PRO A 69 23.17 7.25 -3.21
C PRO A 69 23.85 6.14 -2.37
N PHE A 70 24.96 5.61 -2.87
CA PHE A 70 25.65 4.47 -2.26
C PHE A 70 26.26 4.70 -0.87
N VAL A 71 26.54 5.96 -0.52
CA VAL A 71 27.15 6.33 0.77
C VAL A 71 26.35 7.48 1.34
N SER A 72 25.42 7.17 2.23
CA SER A 72 24.67 8.19 2.96
C SER A 72 23.98 7.60 4.17
N ASP A 73 24.15 8.28 5.30
CA ASP A 73 23.20 8.23 6.40
C ASP A 73 22.04 9.16 6.06
N TYR A 74 20.81 8.67 6.20
CA TYR A 74 19.61 9.44 5.86
C TYR A 74 18.60 9.36 7.00
N GLU A 75 18.21 10.53 7.51
CA GLU A 75 17.23 10.65 8.59
C GLU A 75 15.87 11.08 8.01
N ILE A 76 14.82 10.34 8.37
CA ILE A 76 13.44 10.63 7.99
C ILE A 76 12.65 10.89 9.27
N ILE A 77 12.11 12.10 9.39
CA ILE A 77 11.22 12.48 10.49
C ILE A 77 9.77 12.38 9.98
N LEU A 78 8.98 11.50 10.58
CA LEU A 78 7.59 11.28 10.22
C LEU A 78 6.64 11.87 11.27
N LYS A 79 5.54 12.47 10.81
CA LYS A 79 4.39 12.83 11.62
C LYS A 79 3.18 12.04 11.12
N ALA A 80 2.63 11.18 11.98
CA ALA A 80 1.40 10.47 11.67
C ALA A 80 0.21 11.38 11.99
N GLU A 81 -0.70 11.52 11.04
CA GLU A 81 -1.98 12.22 11.19
C GLU A 81 -3.09 11.20 10.93
N GLU A 82 -3.98 11.02 11.89
CA GLU A 82 -5.11 10.10 11.78
C GLU A 82 -6.38 10.89 11.47
N THR A 83 -7.08 10.48 10.41
CA THR A 83 -8.40 11.00 10.09
C THR A 83 -9.46 10.11 10.74
N LEU A 84 -10.10 10.61 11.79
CA LEU A 84 -11.17 9.91 12.48
C LEU A 84 -12.53 10.37 11.94
N SER A 85 -13.39 9.41 11.61
CA SER A 85 -14.78 9.71 11.25
C SER A 85 -15.59 10.02 12.50
N ASP A 86 -16.52 10.98 12.38
CA ASP A 86 -17.48 11.25 13.45
C ASP A 86 -18.36 10.02 13.71
N GLN A 87 -18.78 9.84 14.97
CA GLN A 87 -19.60 8.69 15.38
C GLN A 87 -20.93 8.63 14.62
N SER A 88 -21.51 9.77 14.25
CA SER A 88 -22.73 9.83 13.44
C SER A 88 -22.58 9.09 12.10
N VAL A 89 -21.40 9.16 11.47
CA VAL A 89 -21.12 8.48 10.19
C VAL A 89 -21.16 6.97 10.34
N SER A 90 -20.77 6.43 11.51
CA SER A 90 -20.76 4.98 11.76
C SER A 90 -22.15 4.34 11.71
N SER A 91 -23.19 5.14 11.96
CA SER A 91 -24.59 4.71 11.90
C SER A 91 -25.21 4.85 10.49
N MET A 92 -24.51 5.50 9.56
CA MET A 92 -25.01 5.75 8.20
C MET A 92 -24.77 4.54 7.29
N SER A 93 -25.75 4.25 6.43
CA SER A 93 -25.57 3.27 5.36
C SER A 93 -24.52 3.74 4.34
N ARG A 94 -24.03 2.82 3.49
CA ARG A 94 -22.95 3.08 2.53
C ARG A 94 -23.21 4.23 1.53
N PRO A 95 -24.38 4.32 0.86
CA PRO A 95 -24.60 5.32 -0.19
C PRO A 95 -24.40 6.80 0.22
N PRO A 96 -24.96 7.29 1.35
CA PRO A 96 -24.87 8.71 1.71
C PRO A 96 -23.46 9.15 2.15
N ARG A 97 -22.60 8.25 2.63
CA ARG A 97 -21.26 8.60 3.12
C ARG A 97 -20.15 8.53 2.07
N THR A 98 -20.44 7.97 0.89
CA THR A 98 -19.54 7.90 -0.29
C THR A 98 -18.14 7.28 -0.07
N CYS A 99 -17.84 6.78 1.12
CA CYS A 99 -16.62 6.07 1.49
C CYS A 99 -16.94 4.72 2.13
N LEU A 100 -15.95 3.83 2.17
CA LEU A 100 -16.05 2.51 2.80
C LEU A 100 -15.18 2.46 4.07
N TYR A 101 -15.63 1.73 5.07
CA TYR A 101 -14.83 1.39 6.25
C TYR A 101 -13.86 0.24 5.96
N GLU A 102 -12.86 0.05 6.82
CA GLU A 102 -11.84 -1.01 6.67
C GLU A 102 -12.44 -2.43 6.57
N HIS A 103 -13.52 -2.69 7.32
CA HIS A 103 -14.23 -3.98 7.29
C HIS A 103 -15.18 -4.13 6.10
N GLU A 104 -15.41 -3.05 5.35
CA GLU A 104 -16.23 -3.05 4.15
C GLU A 104 -15.38 -3.20 2.91
N ARG A 105 -15.99 -3.71 1.84
CA ARG A 105 -15.29 -3.94 0.58
C ARG A 105 -16.17 -3.59 -0.60
N PRO A 106 -15.58 -3.07 -1.69
CA PRO A 106 -16.30 -2.95 -2.94
C PRO A 106 -16.65 -4.34 -3.48
N SER A 107 -17.70 -4.45 -4.29
CA SER A 107 -18.21 -5.72 -4.82
C SER A 107 -17.13 -6.51 -5.56
N PHE A 108 -16.23 -5.86 -6.29
CA PHE A 108 -15.14 -6.48 -7.05
C PHE A 108 -13.91 -6.87 -6.21
N ALA A 109 -13.91 -6.61 -4.89
CA ALA A 109 -12.78 -6.97 -4.02
C ALA A 109 -12.56 -8.48 -3.85
N HIS A 110 -13.54 -9.31 -4.24
CA HIS A 110 -13.41 -10.76 -4.21
C HIS A 110 -12.30 -11.29 -5.14
N HIS A 111 -11.88 -10.46 -6.10
CA HIS A 111 -10.77 -10.76 -6.99
C HIS A 111 -9.42 -10.23 -6.48
N TRP A 112 -9.39 -9.59 -5.32
CA TRP A 112 -8.15 -9.10 -4.75
C TRP A 112 -7.43 -10.23 -4.05
N THR A 113 -6.15 -10.43 -4.36
CA THR A 113 -5.31 -11.43 -3.69
C THR A 113 -5.14 -11.07 -2.20
N PHE A 114 -5.10 -9.77 -1.89
CA PHE A 114 -5.06 -9.25 -0.52
C PHE A 114 -6.37 -8.55 -0.22
N MET A 115 -7.27 -9.23 0.48
CA MET A 115 -8.64 -8.77 0.75
C MET A 115 -8.73 -7.65 1.82
N LYS A 116 -7.78 -6.72 1.88
CA LYS A 116 -7.88 -5.57 2.80
C LYS A 116 -8.25 -4.32 2.04
N TYR A 117 -9.32 -3.67 2.49
CA TYR A 117 -9.77 -2.43 1.91
C TYR A 117 -8.95 -1.26 2.44
N THR A 118 -8.29 -0.58 1.51
CA THR A 118 -7.77 0.76 1.66
C THR A 118 -8.05 1.53 0.37
N TYR A 119 -7.98 2.86 0.42
CA TYR A 119 -8.15 3.70 -0.77
C TYR A 119 -7.12 3.35 -1.86
N ASP A 120 -5.86 3.14 -1.47
CA ASP A 120 -4.77 2.82 -2.37
C ASP A 120 -4.85 1.41 -2.96
N ASN A 121 -5.22 0.42 -2.16
CA ASN A 121 -5.48 -0.93 -2.67
C ASN A 121 -6.63 -0.91 -3.68
N CYS A 122 -7.71 -0.16 -3.41
CA CYS A 122 -8.82 0.00 -4.34
C CYS A 122 -8.35 0.56 -5.68
N ARG A 123 -7.59 1.66 -5.67
CA ARG A 123 -7.04 2.25 -6.90
C ARG A 123 -6.12 1.30 -7.65
N PHE A 124 -5.27 0.57 -6.93
CA PHE A 124 -4.34 -0.38 -7.51
C PHE A 124 -5.07 -1.50 -8.26
N TYR A 125 -6.07 -2.13 -7.64
CA TYR A 125 -6.86 -3.17 -8.29
C TYR A 125 -7.80 -2.63 -9.39
N CYS A 126 -8.42 -1.46 -9.21
CA CYS A 126 -9.24 -0.84 -10.26
C CYS A 126 -8.46 -0.63 -11.56
N ARG A 127 -7.18 -0.27 -11.49
CA ARG A 127 -6.33 -0.14 -12.68
C ARG A 127 -6.07 -1.47 -13.37
N ALA A 128 -5.87 -2.55 -12.61
CA ALA A 128 -5.73 -3.90 -13.16
C ALA A 128 -7.03 -4.37 -13.83
N LEU A 129 -8.17 -4.13 -13.18
CA LEU A 129 -9.49 -4.45 -13.70
C LEU A 129 -9.77 -3.73 -15.02
N ALA A 130 -9.49 -2.44 -15.09
CA ALA A 130 -9.65 -1.68 -16.33
C ALA A 130 -8.77 -2.26 -17.46
N GLN A 131 -7.54 -2.70 -17.17
CA GLN A 131 -6.69 -3.34 -18.19
C GLN A 131 -7.31 -4.65 -18.70
N VAL A 132 -7.86 -5.49 -17.81
CA VAL A 132 -8.57 -6.70 -18.23
C VAL A 132 -9.81 -6.36 -19.06
N GLU A 133 -10.60 -5.37 -18.64
CA GLU A 133 -11.81 -4.97 -19.34
C GLU A 133 -11.54 -4.49 -20.77
N PHE A 134 -10.51 -3.67 -20.97
CA PHE A 134 -10.22 -3.07 -22.27
C PHE A 134 -9.25 -3.88 -23.14
N CYS A 135 -8.36 -4.68 -22.53
CA CYS A 135 -7.28 -5.36 -23.24
C CYS A 135 -7.27 -6.89 -23.06
N ASN A 136 -8.13 -7.45 -22.21
CA ASN A 136 -8.15 -8.87 -21.83
C ASN A 136 -6.80 -9.39 -21.29
N CYS A 137 -5.99 -8.49 -20.74
CA CYS A 137 -4.71 -8.80 -20.12
C CYS A 137 -4.34 -7.72 -19.10
N THR A 138 -3.43 -8.05 -18.20
CA THR A 138 -2.82 -7.07 -17.28
C THR A 138 -1.33 -6.96 -17.54
N HIS A 139 -0.77 -5.77 -17.38
CA HIS A 139 0.68 -5.58 -17.36
C HIS A 139 1.34 -6.45 -16.27
N HIS A 140 2.54 -6.99 -16.51
CA HIS A 140 3.17 -7.98 -15.61
C HIS A 140 3.46 -7.48 -14.18
N PHE A 141 3.39 -6.17 -13.94
CA PHE A 141 3.58 -5.55 -12.63
C PHE A 141 2.26 -5.06 -12.00
N MET A 142 1.13 -5.33 -12.65
CA MET A 142 -0.18 -5.17 -12.02
C MET A 142 -0.40 -6.25 -10.96
N PRO A 143 -1.31 -6.02 -10.00
CA PRO A 143 -1.68 -7.06 -9.06
C PRO A 143 -2.24 -8.24 -9.85
N ARG A 144 -1.89 -9.44 -9.39
CA ARG A 144 -2.61 -10.64 -9.84
C ARG A 144 -4.03 -10.54 -9.32
N LEU A 145 -4.96 -10.63 -10.25
CA LEU A 145 -6.36 -10.81 -9.94
C LEU A 145 -6.58 -12.29 -9.59
N GLY A 146 -7.47 -12.56 -8.64
CA GLY A 146 -7.79 -13.92 -8.20
C GLY A 146 -8.35 -14.78 -9.33
N GLU A 147 -8.32 -16.11 -9.12
CA GLU A 147 -8.63 -17.14 -10.13
C GLU A 147 -10.01 -17.02 -10.80
N THR A 148 -10.92 -16.21 -10.26
CA THR A 148 -12.26 -15.94 -10.83
C THR A 148 -12.29 -14.99 -12.03
N PHE A 149 -11.14 -14.59 -12.58
CA PHE A 149 -11.04 -13.72 -13.76
C PHE A 149 -10.65 -14.41 -15.07
N ILE A 150 -10.36 -15.71 -15.06
CA ILE A 150 -10.00 -16.50 -16.25
C ILE A 150 -11.09 -17.52 -16.54
#